data_AF-A0A0C2FZ59-F1
#
_entry.id   AF-A0A0C2FZ59-F1
#
_cell.length_a   1.000
_cell.length_b   1.000
_cell.length_c   1.000
_cell.angle_alpha   90.00
_cell.angle_beta   90.00
_cell.angle_gamma   90.00
#
_symmetry.space_group_name_H-M   'P 1'
#
loop_
_entity.id
_entity.type
_entity.pdbx_description
1 polymer ?
#
loop_
_entity_poly.entity_id
_entity_poly.type
_entity_poly.pdbx_seq_one_letter_code
_entity_poly.pdbx_strand_id
1 'polypeptide(L)'
;AKTISADCDEPVLQEKVIHSATQCAFATSQLVACARVVAPTIESNACQEQLTSAAKQVSQAVTELLHDAEYACERSHTDGRQALGDIHDAARQVTHALDSLLEHVKTSPKITRSTEEEQYNEVLRTTHKLIAHQ
;
A
#
# COMPACT_ATOMS: atom_id res chain seq x y z
N ALA A 1 19.25 1.24 3.26
CA ALA A 1 19.02 2.34 4.22
C ALA A 1 20.21 2.52 5.18
N LYS A 2 20.52 1.52 6.03
CA LYS A 2 21.60 1.63 7.05
C LYS A 2 22.98 2.01 6.48
N THR A 3 23.31 1.51 5.29
CA THR A 3 24.56 1.82 4.58
C THR A 3 24.64 3.28 4.13
N ILE A 4 23.57 3.79 3.49
CA ILE A 4 23.49 5.19 3.03
C ILE A 4 23.49 6.16 4.22
N SER A 5 22.78 5.80 5.29
CA SER A 5 22.76 6.61 6.50
C SER A 5 24.13 6.63 7.19
N ALA A 6 24.83 5.49 7.26
CA ALA A 6 26.14 5.41 7.93
C ALA A 6 27.22 6.25 7.24
N ASP A 7 27.13 6.42 5.93
CA ASP A 7 28.10 7.15 5.10
C ASP A 7 27.70 8.62 4.85
N CYS A 8 26.62 9.11 5.47
CA CYS A 8 26.19 10.50 5.37
C CYS A 8 26.80 11.32 6.51
N ASP A 9 27.58 12.36 6.19
CA ASP A 9 28.21 13.26 7.18
C ASP A 9 27.21 14.20 7.88
N GLU A 10 25.96 14.24 7.41
CA GLU A 10 24.90 15.02 8.05
C GLU A 10 24.07 14.16 9.01
N PRO A 11 24.20 14.38 10.34
CA PRO A 11 23.45 13.59 11.33
C PRO A 11 21.93 13.77 11.19
N VAL A 12 21.47 14.92 10.71
CA VAL A 12 20.04 15.19 10.46
C VAL A 12 19.50 14.34 9.31
N LEU A 13 20.28 14.12 8.24
CA LEU A 13 19.87 13.25 7.13
C LEU A 13 19.96 11.78 7.50
N GLN A 14 20.98 11.41 8.26
CA GLN A 14 21.13 10.07 8.81
C GLN A 14 19.91 9.68 9.65
N GLU A 15 19.47 10.56 10.55
CA GLU A 15 18.27 10.35 11.37
C GLU A 15 16.99 10.30 10.52
N LYS A 16 16.86 11.16 9.51
CA LYS A 16 15.73 11.14 8.56
C LYS A 16 15.61 9.81 7.81
N VAL A 17 16.69 9.33 7.19
CA VAL A 17 16.69 8.05 6.44
C VAL A 17 16.33 6.89 7.36
N ILE A 18 16.84 6.87 8.59
CA ILE A 18 16.52 5.84 9.59
C ILE A 18 15.04 5.93 9.99
N HIS A 19 14.53 7.14 10.22
CA HIS A 19 13.14 7.37 10.58
C HIS A 19 12.20 6.90 9.48
N SER A 20 12.43 7.33 8.23
CA SER A 20 11.65 6.94 7.06
C SER A 20 11.74 5.43 6.81
N ALA A 21 12.91 4.81 7.01
CA ALA A 21 13.07 3.36 6.89
C ALA A 21 12.28 2.59 7.96
N THR A 22 12.28 3.11 9.19
CA THR A 22 11.54 2.52 10.31
C THR A 22 10.04 2.66 10.09
N GLN A 23 9.58 3.82 9.64
CA GLN A 23 8.18 4.03 9.26
C GLN A 23 7.75 3.10 8.13
N CYS A 24 8.56 2.98 7.07
CA CYS A 24 8.30 2.06 5.97
C CYS A 24 8.20 0.60 6.47
N ALA A 25 9.13 0.16 7.31
CA ALA A 25 9.11 -1.18 7.88
C ALA A 25 7.87 -1.42 8.79
N PHE A 26 7.50 -0.42 9.58
CA PHE A 26 6.30 -0.47 10.43
C PHE A 26 5.02 -0.54 9.61
N ALA A 27 4.86 0.36 8.63
CA ALA A 27 3.71 0.38 7.73
C ALA A 27 3.60 -0.94 6.95
N THR A 28 4.74 -1.47 6.46
CA THR A 28 4.78 -2.76 5.76
C THR A 28 4.38 -3.91 6.69
N SER A 29 4.85 -3.91 7.94
CA SER A 29 4.47 -4.91 8.94
C SER A 29 2.98 -4.85 9.27
N GLN A 30 2.42 -3.64 9.39
CA GLN A 30 1.00 -3.42 9.60
C GLN A 30 0.21 -3.92 8.39
N LEU A 31 0.63 -3.61 7.16
CA LEU A 31 0.01 -4.11 5.94
C LEU A 31 0.03 -5.64 5.88
N VAL A 32 1.15 -6.29 6.20
CA VAL A 32 1.25 -7.76 6.22
C VAL A 32 0.33 -8.34 7.30
N ALA A 33 0.26 -7.73 8.48
CA ALA A 33 -0.68 -8.15 9.52
C ALA A 33 -2.14 -8.00 9.07
N CYS A 34 -2.49 -6.86 8.48
CA CYS A 34 -3.80 -6.61 7.88
C CYS A 34 -4.09 -7.64 6.79
N ALA A 35 -3.20 -7.85 5.83
CA ALA A 35 -3.31 -8.82 4.74
C ALA A 35 -3.58 -10.25 5.27
N ARG A 36 -2.91 -10.66 6.35
CA ARG A 36 -3.10 -11.98 6.98
C ARG A 36 -4.44 -12.10 7.69
N VAL A 37 -4.89 -11.03 8.35
CA VAL A 37 -6.21 -10.99 9.03
C VAL A 37 -7.35 -10.92 8.02
N VAL A 38 -7.16 -10.24 6.89
CA VAL A 38 -8.15 -10.14 5.82
C VAL A 38 -8.16 -11.35 4.87
N ALA A 39 -7.15 -12.22 4.85
CA ALA A 39 -7.20 -13.46 4.05
C ALA A 39 -8.48 -14.30 4.30
N PRO A 40 -8.97 -14.46 5.55
CA PRO A 40 -10.29 -15.06 5.83
C PRO A 40 -11.48 -14.07 5.89
N THR A 41 -11.24 -12.75 5.90
CA THR A 41 -12.30 -11.70 6.09
C THR A 41 -12.33 -10.62 5.00
N ILE A 42 -11.73 -10.88 3.83
CA ILE A 42 -11.64 -9.96 2.68
C ILE A 42 -13.02 -9.52 2.19
N GLU A 43 -14.05 -10.23 2.65
CA GLU A 43 -15.47 -10.03 2.42
C GLU A 43 -16.03 -8.75 3.06
N SER A 44 -15.37 -8.17 4.08
CA SER A 44 -15.85 -6.95 4.75
C SER A 44 -15.33 -5.68 4.07
N ASN A 45 -16.22 -4.81 3.59
CA ASN A 45 -15.87 -3.50 3.03
C ASN A 45 -14.95 -2.68 3.95
N ALA A 46 -15.15 -2.75 5.28
CA ALA A 46 -14.29 -2.06 6.24
C ALA A 46 -12.84 -2.60 6.23
N CYS A 47 -12.66 -3.91 6.04
CA CYS A 47 -11.35 -4.53 5.90
C CYS A 47 -10.66 -4.14 4.58
N GLN A 48 -11.42 -4.00 3.51
CA GLN A 48 -10.91 -3.57 2.20
C GLN A 48 -10.46 -2.11 2.22
N GLU A 49 -11.25 -1.22 2.83
CA GLU A 49 -10.86 0.18 3.01
C GLU A 49 -9.62 0.31 3.91
N GLN A 50 -9.55 -0.43 5.01
CA GLN A 50 -8.36 -0.44 5.87
C GLN A 50 -7.13 -0.96 5.12
N LEU A 51 -7.25 -2.06 4.37
CA LEU A 51 -6.14 -2.58 3.58
C LEU A 51 -5.69 -1.58 2.51
N THR A 52 -6.65 -0.91 1.86
CA THR A 52 -6.36 0.14 0.87
C THR A 52 -5.68 1.35 1.50
N SER A 53 -6.10 1.74 2.70
CA SER A 53 -5.49 2.84 3.45
C SER A 53 -4.07 2.49 3.91
N ALA A 54 -3.89 1.30 4.50
CA ALA A 54 -2.58 0.78 4.88
C ALA A 54 -1.65 0.66 3.66
N ALA A 55 -2.20 0.22 2.53
CA ALA A 55 -1.47 0.12 1.27
C ALA A 55 -0.95 1.48 0.79
N LYS A 56 -1.80 2.51 0.82
CA LYS A 56 -1.41 3.89 0.50
C LYS A 56 -0.36 4.43 1.47
N GLN A 57 -0.50 4.16 2.77
CA GLN A 57 0.48 4.58 3.77
C GLN A 57 1.85 3.94 3.54
N VAL A 58 1.90 2.65 3.20
CA VAL A 58 3.16 1.99 2.81
C VAL A 58 3.75 2.64 1.57
N SER A 59 2.96 2.86 0.53
CA SER A 59 3.45 3.51 -0.71
C SER A 59 4.02 4.90 -0.45
N GLN A 60 3.41 5.67 0.45
CA GLN A 60 3.90 6.99 0.84
C GLN A 60 5.23 6.88 1.62
N ALA A 61 5.29 6.00 2.64
CA ALA A 61 6.50 5.79 3.42
C ALA A 61 7.68 5.27 2.57
N VAL A 62 7.42 4.43 1.56
CA VAL A 62 8.41 3.98 0.59
C VAL A 62 8.92 5.14 -0.26
N THR A 63 8.02 6.01 -0.74
CA THR A 63 8.39 7.20 -1.53
C THR A 63 9.25 8.17 -0.71
N GLU A 64 8.87 8.40 0.55
CA GLU A 64 9.63 9.25 1.48
C GLU A 64 11.02 8.66 1.78
N LEU A 65 11.09 7.34 2.00
CA LEU A 65 12.37 6.63 2.18
C LEU A 65 13.27 6.74 0.95
N LEU A 66 12.73 6.59 -0.26
CA LEU A 66 13.49 6.74 -1.49
C LEU A 66 14.05 8.15 -1.63
N HIS A 67 13.21 9.16 -1.43
CA HIS A 67 13.62 10.56 -1.49
C HIS A 67 14.71 10.89 -0.46
N ASP A 68 14.53 10.49 0.79
CA ASP A 68 15.54 10.72 1.84
C ASP A 68 16.83 9.95 1.55
N ALA A 69 16.73 8.72 1.01
CA ALA A 69 17.88 7.91 0.64
C ALA A 69 18.65 8.48 -0.56
N GLU A 70 17.96 8.98 -1.59
CA GLU A 70 18.56 9.68 -2.72
C GLU A 70 19.30 10.93 -2.25
N TYR A 71 18.62 11.75 -1.44
CA TYR A 71 19.18 12.98 -0.91
C TYR A 71 20.40 12.75 -0.01
N ALA A 72 20.37 11.71 0.83
CA ALA A 72 21.52 11.30 1.63
C ALA A 72 22.66 10.72 0.78
N CYS A 73 22.33 10.01 -0.30
CA CYS A 73 23.33 9.44 -1.22
C CYS A 73 24.04 10.52 -2.04
N GLU A 74 23.34 11.57 -2.49
CA GLU A 74 23.93 12.72 -3.20
C GLU A 74 24.93 13.50 -2.33
N ARG A 75 24.74 13.45 -1.01
CA ARG A 75 25.55 14.18 -0.01
C ARG A 75 26.56 13.30 0.69
N SER A 76 26.60 12.01 0.35
CA SER A 76 27.59 11.06 0.85
C SER A 76 28.87 11.11 0.02
N HIS A 77 30.01 10.87 0.68
CA HIS A 77 31.33 10.82 0.03
C HIS A 77 31.64 9.47 -0.63
N THR A 78 30.84 8.43 -0.38
CA THR A 78 31.04 7.07 -0.89
C THR A 78 30.04 6.73 -2.01
N ASP A 79 30.32 5.68 -2.78
CA ASP A 79 29.43 5.17 -3.81
C ASP A 79 28.23 4.42 -3.19
N GLY A 80 27.36 5.15 -2.50
CA GLY A 80 26.11 4.66 -1.93
C GLY A 80 25.08 4.21 -2.99
N ARG A 81 25.42 4.31 -4.29
CA ARG A 81 24.58 3.95 -5.43
C ARG A 81 24.07 2.52 -5.37
N GLN A 82 24.89 1.58 -4.89
CA GLN A 82 24.45 0.19 -4.78
C GLN A 82 23.37 0.04 -3.71
N ALA A 83 23.58 0.63 -2.53
CA ALA A 83 22.57 0.62 -1.47
C ALA A 83 21.31 1.39 -1.87
N LEU A 84 21.43 2.43 -2.71
CA LEU A 84 20.30 3.16 -3.26
C LEU A 84 19.52 2.31 -4.27
N GLY A 85 20.24 1.58 -5.14
CA GLY A 85 19.67 0.60 -6.05
C GLY A 85 18.88 -0.49 -5.33
N ASP A 86 19.44 -1.03 -4.24
CA ASP A 86 18.75 -2.03 -3.40
C ASP A 86 17.44 -1.47 -2.79
N ILE A 87 17.42 -0.20 -2.37
CA ILE A 87 16.19 0.44 -1.84
C ILE A 87 15.18 0.63 -2.98
N HIS A 88 15.60 1.04 -4.18
CA HIS A 88 14.74 1.16 -5.36
C HIS A 88 14.11 -0.18 -5.74
N ASP A 89 14.90 -1.26 -5.78
CA ASP A 89 14.40 -2.59 -6.08
C ASP A 89 13.43 -3.10 -5.00
N ALA A 90 13.74 -2.88 -3.72
CA ALA A 90 12.85 -3.23 -2.62
C ALA A 90 11.54 -2.42 -2.69
N ALA A 91 11.62 -1.11 -2.93
CA ALA A 91 10.47 -0.25 -3.10
C ALA A 91 9.56 -0.74 -4.23
N ARG A 92 10.15 -1.10 -5.38
CA ARG A 92 9.42 -1.63 -6.53
C ARG A 92 8.70 -2.94 -6.21
N GLN A 93 9.37 -3.84 -5.49
CA GLN A 93 8.76 -5.10 -5.05
C GLN A 93 7.58 -4.85 -4.10
N VAL A 94 7.72 -3.90 -3.18
CA VAL A 94 6.65 -3.50 -2.26
C VAL A 94 5.47 -2.91 -3.02
N THR A 95 5.69 -1.99 -3.95
CA THR A 95 4.63 -1.43 -4.81
C THR A 95 3.94 -2.51 -5.64
N HIS A 96 4.69 -3.43 -6.25
CA HIS A 96 4.09 -4.52 -7.03
C HIS A 96 3.24 -5.46 -6.16
N ALA A 97 3.71 -5.78 -4.95
CA ALA A 97 2.96 -6.60 -3.99
C ALA A 97 1.68 -5.88 -3.52
N LEU A 98 1.76 -4.57 -3.28
CA LEU A 98 0.62 -3.71 -2.95
C LEU A 98 -0.42 -3.69 -4.07
N ASP A 99 0.00 -3.46 -5.32
CA ASP A 99 -0.90 -3.43 -6.47
C ASP A 99 -1.59 -4.79 -6.67
N SER A 100 -0.82 -5.88 -6.57
CA SER A 100 -1.36 -7.25 -6.65
C SER A 100 -2.39 -7.50 -5.55
N LEU A 101 -2.14 -7.02 -4.32
CA LEU A 101 -3.05 -7.15 -3.20
C LEU A 101 -4.34 -6.33 -3.41
N LEU A 102 -4.21 -5.09 -3.88
CA LEU A 102 -5.35 -4.21 -4.18
C LEU A 102 -6.21 -4.76 -5.32
N GLU A 103 -5.58 -5.34 -6.34
CA GLU A 103 -6.28 -6.02 -7.43
C GLU A 103 -7.03 -7.25 -6.90
N HIS A 104 -6.38 -8.10 -6.11
CA HIS A 104 -7.00 -9.28 -5.51
C HIS A 104 -8.24 -8.94 -4.66
N VAL A 105 -8.19 -7.83 -3.94
CA VAL A 105 -9.33 -7.32 -3.16
C VAL A 105 -10.48 -6.92 -4.08
N LYS A 106 -10.19 -6.21 -5.18
CA LYS A 106 -11.22 -5.74 -6.14
C LYS A 106 -11.84 -6.87 -6.96
N THR A 107 -11.07 -7.88 -7.33
CA THR A 107 -11.53 -9.00 -8.18
C THR A 107 -12.20 -10.12 -7.40
N SER A 108 -12.40 -9.96 -6.08
CA SER A 108 -12.97 -11.03 -5.26
C SER A 108 -14.40 -11.37 -5.73
N PRO A 109 -14.65 -12.59 -6.24
CA PRO A 109 -15.84 -12.93 -7.04
C PRO A 109 -17.19 -12.84 -6.31
N LYS A 110 -17.18 -12.71 -4.97
CA LYS A 110 -18.40 -12.44 -4.19
C LYS A 110 -18.81 -10.97 -4.19
N ILE A 111 -17.87 -10.03 -4.31
CA ILE A 111 -18.18 -8.58 -4.40
C ILE A 111 -18.95 -8.32 -5.69
N THR A 112 -18.47 -8.88 -6.80
CA THR A 112 -19.14 -8.80 -8.11
C THR A 112 -20.56 -9.35 -8.00
N ARG A 113 -20.72 -10.51 -7.36
CA ARG A 113 -22.02 -11.14 -7.12
C ARG A 113 -22.96 -10.32 -6.23
N SER A 114 -22.47 -9.71 -5.14
CA SER A 114 -23.30 -8.87 -4.27
C SER A 114 -23.75 -7.60 -4.98
N THR A 115 -22.87 -6.96 -5.76
CA THR A 115 -23.26 -5.80 -6.57
C THR A 115 -24.28 -6.17 -7.64
N GLU A 116 -24.12 -7.32 -8.30
CA GLU A 116 -25.07 -7.81 -9.30
C GLU A 116 -26.44 -8.13 -8.67
N GLU A 117 -26.47 -8.75 -7.48
CA GLU A 117 -27.71 -9.01 -6.74
C GLU A 117 -28.39 -7.71 -6.29
N GLU A 118 -27.66 -6.71 -5.82
CA GLU A 118 -28.22 -5.40 -5.44
C GLU A 118 -28.80 -4.67 -6.66
N GLN A 119 -28.08 -4.65 -7.79
CA GLN A 119 -28.57 -4.04 -9.02
C GLN A 119 -29.81 -4.77 -9.56
N TYR A 120 -29.84 -6.10 -9.51
CA TYR A 120 -31.00 -6.88 -9.90
C TYR A 120 -32.22 -6.59 -9.01
N ASN A 121 -32.02 -6.48 -7.69
CA ASN A 121 -33.08 -6.13 -6.75
C ASN A 121 -33.62 -4.70 -6.96
N GLU A 122 -32.76 -3.75 -7.32
CA GLU A 122 -33.14 -2.37 -7.66
C GLU A 122 -34.03 -2.33 -8.92
N VAL A 123 -33.66 -3.08 -9.96
CA VAL A 123 -34.45 -3.22 -11.20
C VAL A 123 -35.81 -3.89 -10.94
N LEU A 124 -35.85 -4.92 -10.10
CA LEU A 124 -37.12 -5.55 -9.71
C LEU A 124 -38.03 -4.59 -8.92
N ARG A 125 -37.46 -3.79 -8.01
CA ARG A 125 -38.23 -2.80 -7.23
C ARG A 125 -38.81 -1.70 -8.13
N THR A 126 -38.01 -1.17 -9.04
CA THR A 126 -38.47 -0.14 -10.00
C THR A 126 -39.53 -0.70 -10.95
N THR A 127 -39.37 -1.93 -11.43
CA THR A 127 -40.37 -2.63 -12.26
C THR A 127 -41.68 -2.84 -11.51
N HIS A 128 -41.65 -3.35 -10.28
CA HIS A 128 -42.86 -3.51 -9.46
C HIS A 128 -43.57 -2.18 -9.17
N LYS A 129 -42.82 -1.10 -8.95
CA LYS A 129 -43.39 0.25 -8.77
C LYS A 129 -44.14 0.73 -10.01
N LEU A 130 -43.59 0.49 -11.20
CA LEU A 130 -44.22 0.86 -12.48
C LEU A 130 -45.53 0.09 -12.72
N ILE A 131 -45.55 -1.20 -12.36
CA ILE A 131 -46.73 -2.06 -12.53
C ILE A 131 -47.83 -1.69 -11.51
N ALA A 132 -47.47 -1.32 -10.28
CA ALA A 132 -48.44 -0.95 -9.23
C ALA A 132 -49.11 0.42 -9.43
N HIS A 133 -48.63 1.22 -10.38
CA HIS A 133 -49.13 2.57 -10.68
C HIS A 133 -49.90 2.68 -12.02
N GLN A 134 -50.26 1.55 -12.65
CA GLN A 134 -51.23 1.47 -13.76
C GLN A 134 -52.57 0.95 -13.27
#